data_AF-A0A7J6RXI0-F1
#
_entry.id   AF-A0A7J6RXI0-F1
#
_cell.length_a   1.000
_cell.length_b   1.000
_cell.length_c   1.000
_cell.angle_alpha   90.00
_cell.angle_beta   90.00
_cell.angle_gamma   90.00
#
_symmetry.space_group_name_H-M   'P 1'
#
loop_
_entity.id
_entity.type
_entity.pdbx_description
1 polymer ?
#
loop_
_entity_poly.entity_id
_entity_poly.type
_entity_poly.pdbx_seq_one_letter_code
_entity_poly.pdbx_strand_id
1 'polypeptide(L)'
;DDFESMVTDLRSSYTSWLDKTEASLNREQDDLDAERRDFEQEKRRVWKEFVDEKNKGIMKLKEDRRRADAEMQNQLKQIKTERSDTRRKIDADRQRFTVEKGDTLRKLTLKEDALSEAKNKLEEERKRMADQSLAAETKIDVNVGGTVFETARGTLMQQQGTLLEGLASGRIEAQRDRQGRIFIDRDADSFRHLLGFLRNPE
;
A
#
# COMPACT_ATOMS: atom_id res chain seq x y z
N ASP A 1 47.11 118.36 48.40
CA ASP A 1 45.72 118.35 47.90
C ASP A 1 45.61 117.63 46.55
N ASP A 2 46.24 118.11 45.46
CA ASP A 2 46.09 117.48 44.12
C ASP A 2 46.62 116.05 43.98
N PHE A 3 47.77 115.73 44.60
CA PHE A 3 48.36 114.38 44.53
C PHE A 3 47.47 113.33 45.21
N GLU A 4 46.82 113.70 46.31
CA GLU A 4 45.98 112.80 47.09
C GLU A 4 44.64 112.53 46.39
N SER A 5 44.11 113.52 45.66
CA SER A 5 42.98 113.32 44.73
C SER A 5 43.35 112.34 43.62
N MET A 6 44.49 112.53 42.94
CA MET A 6 44.92 111.65 41.85
C MET A 6 45.13 110.20 42.31
N VAL A 7 45.69 110.00 43.51
CA VAL A 7 45.84 108.65 44.10
C VAL A 7 44.48 108.03 44.44
N THR A 8 43.52 108.83 44.89
CA THR A 8 42.15 108.37 45.20
C THR A 8 41.39 107.98 43.94
N ASP A 9 41.51 108.76 42.87
CA ASP A 9 40.92 108.46 41.55
C ASP A 9 41.53 107.21 40.92
N LEU A 10 42.85 107.04 41.05
CA LEU A 10 43.55 105.85 40.57
C LEU A 10 43.12 104.60 41.34
N ARG A 11 43.01 104.68 42.67
CA ARG A 11 42.48 103.59 43.49
C ARG A 11 41.04 103.24 43.11
N SER A 12 40.18 104.24 42.95
CA SER A 12 38.77 104.05 42.57
C SER A 12 38.62 103.42 41.18
N SER A 13 39.47 103.82 40.23
CA SER A 13 39.50 103.25 38.89
C SER A 13 40.00 101.79 38.91
N TYR A 14 41.03 101.52 39.70
CA TYR A 14 41.55 100.16 39.88
C TYR A 14 40.55 99.23 40.57
N THR A 15 39.88 99.69 41.64
CA THR A 15 38.82 98.91 42.31
C THR A 15 37.65 98.67 41.37
N SER A 16 37.20 99.67 40.61
CA SER A 16 36.14 99.49 39.62
C SER A 16 36.53 98.50 38.51
N TRP A 17 37.80 98.49 38.11
CA TRP A 17 38.30 97.50 37.15
C TRP A 17 38.33 96.09 37.75
N LEU A 18 38.84 95.94 38.98
CA LEU A 18 38.82 94.66 39.70
C LEU A 18 37.40 94.11 39.87
N ASP A 19 36.45 94.94 40.32
CA ASP A 19 35.05 94.54 40.50
C ASP A 19 34.42 94.08 39.17
N LYS A 20 34.74 94.76 38.06
CA LYS A 20 34.27 94.38 36.72
C LYS A 20 34.87 93.06 36.26
N THR A 21 36.17 92.85 36.47
CA THR A 21 36.85 91.61 36.10
C THR A 21 36.36 90.44 36.94
N GLU A 22 36.18 90.63 38.26
CA GLU A 22 35.60 89.63 39.15
C GLU A 22 34.17 89.29 38.75
N ALA A 23 33.33 90.30 38.45
CA ALA A 23 31.99 90.07 37.94
C ALA A 23 31.98 89.34 36.59
N SER A 24 32.95 89.61 35.71
CA SER A 24 33.08 88.91 34.42
C SER A 24 33.46 87.45 34.62
N LEU A 25 34.45 87.18 35.50
CA LEU A 25 34.88 85.82 35.82
C LEU A 25 33.76 85.01 36.48
N ASN A 26 33.00 85.61 37.40
CA ASN A 26 31.87 84.94 38.04
C ASN A 26 30.78 84.60 37.01
N ARG A 27 30.50 85.48 36.05
CA ARG A 27 29.56 85.18 34.95
C ARG A 27 30.04 84.05 34.06
N GLU A 28 31.31 84.08 33.63
CA GLU A 28 31.89 82.99 32.83
C GLU A 28 31.84 81.66 33.59
N GLN A 29 32.08 81.68 34.90
CA GLN A 29 31.97 80.50 35.75
C GLN A 29 30.52 79.99 35.83
N ASP A 30 29.55 80.88 36.02
CA ASP A 30 28.12 80.52 36.05
C ASP A 30 27.65 79.94 34.70
N ASP A 31 28.11 80.52 33.59
CA ASP A 31 27.82 80.05 32.23
C ASP A 31 28.42 78.66 31.99
N LEU A 32 29.70 78.45 32.35
CA LEU A 32 30.35 77.13 32.25
C LEU A 32 29.63 76.08 33.11
N ASP A 33 29.18 76.44 34.31
CA ASP A 33 28.43 75.54 35.17
C ASP A 33 27.05 75.21 34.60
N ALA A 34 26.39 76.17 33.92
CA ALA A 34 25.15 75.93 33.20
C ALA A 34 25.35 74.98 32.01
N GLU A 35 26.33 75.26 31.15
CA GLU A 35 26.68 74.40 30.01
C GLU A 35 27.04 72.98 30.47
N ARG A 36 27.80 72.85 31.55
CA ARG A 36 28.13 71.55 32.13
C ARG A 36 26.88 70.79 32.59
N ARG A 37 25.94 71.45 33.27
CA ARG A 37 24.68 70.83 33.69
C ARG A 37 23.84 70.38 32.50
N ASP A 38 23.77 71.18 31.45
CA ASP A 38 23.01 70.86 30.25
C ASP A 38 23.65 69.70 29.48
N PHE A 39 24.97 69.69 29.36
CA PHE A 39 25.71 68.56 28.79
C PHE A 39 25.49 67.27 29.59
N GLU A 40 25.54 67.32 30.93
CA GLU A 40 25.29 66.15 31.77
C GLU A 40 23.84 65.66 31.69
N GLN A 41 22.87 66.55 31.51
CA GLN A 41 21.46 66.19 31.27
C GLN A 41 21.29 65.54 29.90
N GLU A 42 21.85 66.13 28.85
CA GLU A 42 21.77 65.63 27.50
C GLU A 42 22.45 64.26 27.35
N LYS A 43 23.63 64.10 27.95
CA LYS A 43 24.32 62.81 28.03
C LYS A 43 23.43 61.74 28.68
N ARG A 44 22.73 62.06 29.78
CA ARG A 44 21.79 61.14 30.44
C ARG A 44 20.59 60.81 29.55
N ARG A 45 20.04 61.81 28.85
CA ARG A 45 18.91 61.64 27.92
C ARG A 45 19.29 60.68 26.79
N VAL A 46 20.39 60.96 26.10
CA VAL A 46 20.88 60.13 24.98
C VAL A 46 21.21 58.71 25.44
N TRP A 47 21.85 58.57 26.61
CA TRP A 47 22.15 57.23 27.16
C TRP A 47 20.88 56.44 27.46
N LYS A 48 19.87 57.09 28.05
CA LYS A 48 18.57 56.45 28.33
C LYS A 48 17.89 56.01 27.03
N GLU A 49 17.85 56.87 26.02
CA GLU A 49 17.26 56.55 24.71
C GLU A 49 17.95 55.36 24.05
N PHE A 50 19.29 55.35 24.06
CA PHE A 50 20.06 54.23 23.55
C PHE A 50 19.73 52.91 24.26
N VAL A 51 19.67 52.92 25.60
CA VAL A 51 19.32 51.74 26.39
C VAL A 51 17.89 51.28 26.10
N ASP A 52 16.93 52.20 26.02
CA ASP A 52 15.54 51.89 25.72
C ASP A 52 15.38 51.29 24.32
N GLU A 53 16.09 51.82 23.32
CA GLU A 53 16.09 51.27 21.96
C GLU A 53 16.71 49.87 21.91
N LYS A 54 17.83 49.64 22.60
CA LYS A 54 18.43 48.30 22.73
C LYS A 54 17.48 47.31 23.40
N ASN A 55 16.83 47.73 24.48
CA ASN A 55 15.84 46.90 25.19
C ASN A 55 14.65 46.56 24.30
N LYS A 56 14.12 47.52 23.54
CA LYS A 56 13.06 47.26 22.54
C LYS A 56 13.51 46.25 21.50
N GLY A 57 14.73 46.39 20.97
CA GLY A 57 15.30 45.43 20.01
C GLY A 57 15.41 44.01 20.59
N ILE A 58 15.91 43.89 21.82
CA ILE A 58 16.02 42.59 22.53
C ILE A 58 14.64 41.97 22.75
N MET A 59 13.65 42.76 23.18
CA MET A 59 12.30 42.27 23.42
C MET A 59 11.63 41.80 22.13
N LYS A 60 11.80 42.54 21.02
CA LYS A 60 11.31 42.14 19.71
C LYS A 60 11.94 40.81 19.26
N LEU A 61 13.27 40.69 19.38
CA LEU A 61 13.97 39.46 19.01
C LEU A 61 13.52 38.25 19.85
N LYS A 62 13.31 38.45 21.16
CA LYS A 62 12.78 37.41 22.05
C LYS A 62 11.38 36.95 21.64
N GLU A 63 10.51 37.90 21.31
CA GLU A 63 9.15 37.60 20.87
C GLU A 63 9.13 36.89 19.51
N ASP A 64 9.93 37.36 18.54
CA ASP A 64 10.06 36.72 17.23
C ASP A 64 10.57 35.27 17.36
N ARG A 65 11.59 35.04 18.21
CA ARG A 65 12.08 33.70 18.52
C ARG A 65 11.00 32.82 19.15
N ARG A 66 10.25 33.35 20.12
CA ARG A 66 9.16 32.62 20.77
C ARG A 66 8.07 32.21 19.77
N ARG A 67 7.71 33.10 18.84
CA ARG A 67 6.74 32.81 17.77
C ARG A 67 7.25 31.72 16.84
N ALA A 68 8.49 31.83 16.37
CA ALA A 68 9.12 30.81 15.52
C ALA A 68 9.16 29.44 16.22
N ASP A 69 9.53 29.40 17.51
CA ASP A 69 9.55 28.16 18.29
C ASP A 69 8.13 27.57 18.43
N ALA A 70 7.11 28.39 18.68
CA ALA A 70 5.72 27.95 18.77
C ALA A 70 5.18 27.42 17.43
N GLU A 71 5.48 28.10 16.32
CA GLU A 71 5.12 27.66 14.97
C GLU A 71 5.78 26.32 14.63
N MET A 72 7.08 26.18 14.92
CA MET A 72 7.81 24.93 14.71
C MET A 72 7.21 23.78 15.53
N GLN A 73 6.86 24.01 16.80
CA GLN A 73 6.20 22.99 17.64
C GLN A 73 4.83 22.59 17.08
N ASN A 74 4.05 23.56 16.59
CA ASN A 74 2.76 23.27 15.96
C ASN A 74 2.91 22.44 14.69
N GLN A 75 3.89 22.77 13.83
CA GLN A 75 4.20 21.98 12.63
C GLN A 75 4.62 20.55 12.97
N LEU A 76 5.49 20.37 13.97
CA LEU A 76 5.90 19.03 14.42
C LEU A 76 4.71 18.22 14.95
N LYS A 77 3.82 18.85 15.72
CA LYS A 77 2.60 18.21 16.23
C LYS A 77 1.66 17.81 15.10
N GLN A 78 1.50 18.67 14.09
CA GLN A 78 0.70 18.36 12.91
C GLN A 78 1.26 17.15 12.15
N ILE A 79 2.56 17.17 11.81
CA ILE A 79 3.24 16.07 11.11
C ILE A 79 3.09 14.76 11.90
N LYS A 80 3.28 14.79 13.22
CA LYS A 80 3.12 13.60 14.07
C LYS A 80 1.70 13.04 14.00
N THR A 81 0.69 13.91 14.02
CA THR A 81 -0.72 13.52 13.94
C THR A 81 -1.05 12.94 12.58
N GLU A 82 -0.67 13.60 11.48
CA GLU A 82 -0.87 13.13 10.11
C GLU A 82 -0.18 11.79 9.85
N ARG A 83 1.05 11.59 10.35
CA ARG A 83 1.76 10.31 10.25
C ARG A 83 1.05 9.21 11.03
N SER A 84 0.56 9.49 12.23
CA SER A 84 -0.22 8.54 13.04
C SER A 84 -1.50 8.13 12.33
N ASP A 85 -2.25 9.09 11.79
CA ASP A 85 -3.52 8.84 11.11
C ASP A 85 -3.34 8.10 9.79
N THR A 86 -2.33 8.49 9.00
CA THR A 86 -1.95 7.76 7.78
C THR A 86 -1.56 6.32 8.11
N ARG A 87 -0.78 6.11 9.17
CA ARG A 87 -0.41 4.76 9.61
C ARG A 87 -1.63 3.92 9.99
N ARG A 88 -2.56 4.50 10.76
CA ARG A 88 -3.82 3.84 11.15
C ARG A 88 -4.67 3.46 9.95
N LYS A 89 -4.79 4.35 8.95
CA LYS A 89 -5.52 4.07 7.71
C LYS A 89 -4.89 2.90 6.94
N ILE A 90 -3.57 2.93 6.74
CA ILE A 90 -2.85 1.85 6.06
C ILE A 90 -3.03 0.50 6.79
N ASP A 91 -2.92 0.49 8.12
CA ASP A 91 -3.08 -0.74 8.91
C ASP A 91 -4.53 -1.26 8.84
N ALA A 92 -5.52 -0.37 8.86
CA ALA A 92 -6.93 -0.73 8.69
C ALA A 92 -7.23 -1.30 7.29
N ASP A 93 -6.72 -0.68 6.23
CA ASP A 93 -6.88 -1.16 4.86
C ASP A 93 -6.19 -2.51 4.69
N ARG A 94 -4.99 -2.68 5.23
CA ARG A 94 -4.27 -3.97 5.22
C ARG A 94 -5.06 -5.08 5.90
N GLN A 95 -5.70 -4.79 7.04
CA GLN A 95 -6.57 -5.76 7.72
C GLN A 95 -7.79 -6.10 6.85
N ARG A 96 -8.46 -5.11 6.25
CA ARG A 96 -9.59 -5.32 5.34
C ARG A 96 -9.20 -6.22 4.17
N PHE A 97 -8.09 -5.91 3.48
CA PHE A 97 -7.59 -6.74 2.39
C PHE A 97 -7.25 -8.17 2.83
N THR A 98 -6.72 -8.33 4.04
CA THR A 98 -6.41 -9.66 4.57
C THR A 98 -7.67 -10.50 4.79
N VAL A 99 -8.72 -9.89 5.36
CA VAL A 99 -10.02 -10.54 5.56
C VAL A 99 -10.67 -10.88 4.21
N GLU A 100 -10.73 -9.91 3.30
CA GLU A 100 -11.33 -10.10 1.97
C GLU A 100 -10.61 -11.18 1.16
N LYS A 101 -9.27 -11.21 1.21
CA LYS A 101 -8.46 -12.27 0.60
C LYS A 101 -8.80 -13.63 1.21
N GLY A 102 -8.94 -13.72 2.54
CA GLY A 102 -9.31 -14.94 3.24
C GLY A 102 -10.69 -15.45 2.83
N ASP A 103 -11.69 -14.57 2.76
CA ASP A 103 -13.05 -14.92 2.37
C ASP A 103 -13.15 -15.31 0.89
N THR A 104 -12.40 -14.63 0.03
CA THR A 104 -12.31 -14.99 -1.40
C THR A 104 -11.67 -16.37 -1.56
N LEU A 105 -10.59 -16.66 -0.83
CA LEU A 105 -9.94 -17.95 -0.87
C LEU A 105 -10.88 -19.07 -0.39
N ARG A 106 -11.59 -18.86 0.72
CA ARG A 106 -12.61 -19.81 1.22
C ARG A 106 -13.70 -20.09 0.18
N LYS A 107 -14.20 -19.05 -0.50
CA LYS A 107 -15.20 -19.20 -1.57
C LYS A 107 -14.65 -19.99 -2.75
N LEU A 108 -13.39 -19.77 -3.11
CA LEU A 108 -12.74 -20.53 -4.18
C LEU A 108 -12.57 -22.01 -3.79
N THR A 109 -12.09 -22.30 -2.58
CA THR A 109 -11.97 -23.68 -2.07
C THR A 109 -13.32 -24.39 -2.09
N LEU A 110 -14.38 -23.77 -1.59
CA LEU A 110 -15.73 -24.37 -1.62
C LEU A 110 -16.22 -24.65 -3.04
N LYS A 111 -15.92 -23.75 -4.00
CA LYS A 111 -16.27 -23.97 -5.42
C LYS A 111 -15.45 -25.10 -6.03
N GLU A 112 -14.17 -25.19 -5.68
CA GLU A 112 -13.25 -26.23 -6.15
C GLU A 112 -13.69 -27.61 -5.63
N ASP A 113 -14.04 -27.70 -4.35
CA ASP A 113 -14.61 -28.91 -3.73
C ASP A 113 -15.93 -29.32 -4.41
N ALA A 114 -16.86 -28.36 -4.59
CA ALA A 114 -18.14 -28.62 -5.25
C ALA A 114 -17.96 -29.06 -6.72
N LEU A 115 -16.99 -28.49 -7.44
CA LEU A 115 -16.67 -28.87 -8.81
C LEU A 115 -16.05 -30.28 -8.85
N SER A 116 -15.18 -30.60 -7.91
CA SER A 116 -14.57 -31.93 -7.76
C SER A 116 -15.65 -32.99 -7.50
N GLU A 117 -16.58 -32.72 -6.58
CA GLU A 117 -17.72 -33.61 -6.32
C GLU A 117 -18.62 -33.78 -7.55
N ALA A 118 -18.94 -32.68 -8.25
CA ALA A 118 -19.75 -32.73 -9.46
C ALA A 118 -19.06 -33.55 -10.57
N LYS A 119 -17.73 -33.39 -10.71
CA LYS A 119 -16.92 -34.16 -11.65
C LYS A 119 -16.95 -35.65 -11.32
N ASN A 120 -16.75 -36.02 -10.06
CA ASN A 120 -16.78 -37.41 -9.61
C ASN A 120 -18.15 -38.05 -9.87
N LYS A 121 -19.25 -37.34 -9.56
CA LYS A 121 -20.61 -37.81 -9.86
C LYS A 121 -20.84 -38.04 -11.35
N LEU A 122 -20.40 -37.10 -12.19
CA LEU A 122 -20.55 -37.21 -13.64
C LEU A 122 -19.70 -38.34 -14.23
N GLU A 123 -18.49 -38.56 -13.73
CA GLU A 123 -17.67 -39.71 -14.13
C GLU A 123 -18.34 -41.03 -13.75
N GLU A 124 -18.97 -41.10 -12.59
CA GLU A 124 -19.67 -42.29 -12.14
C GLU A 124 -20.96 -42.56 -12.93
N GLU A 125 -21.74 -41.51 -13.23
CA GLU A 125 -22.89 -41.61 -14.13
C GLU A 125 -22.46 -42.03 -15.54
N ARG A 126 -21.37 -41.45 -16.07
CA ARG A 126 -20.81 -41.83 -17.38
C ARG A 126 -20.41 -43.29 -17.41
N LYS A 127 -19.79 -43.78 -16.33
CA LYS A 127 -19.43 -45.20 -16.18
C LYS A 127 -20.68 -46.09 -16.15
N ARG A 128 -21.70 -45.73 -15.36
CA ARG A 128 -22.97 -46.47 -15.29
C ARG A 128 -23.70 -46.50 -16.64
N MET A 129 -23.75 -45.38 -17.35
CA MET A 129 -24.36 -45.32 -18.68
C MET A 129 -23.56 -46.13 -19.72
N ALA A 130 -22.23 -46.12 -19.65
CA ALA A 130 -21.40 -46.98 -20.49
C ALA A 130 -21.67 -48.46 -20.22
N ASP A 131 -21.70 -48.87 -18.93
CA ASP A 131 -21.98 -50.24 -18.51
C ASP A 131 -23.41 -50.67 -18.91
N GLN A 132 -24.40 -49.77 -18.77
CA GLN A 132 -25.80 -50.04 -19.15
C GLN A 132 -25.99 -50.08 -20.66
N SER A 133 -25.34 -49.20 -21.42
CA SER A 133 -25.34 -49.23 -22.89
C SER A 133 -24.72 -50.53 -23.41
N LEU A 134 -23.60 -50.96 -22.82
CA LEU A 134 -22.93 -52.21 -23.14
C LEU A 134 -23.81 -53.44 -22.84
N ALA A 135 -24.61 -53.38 -21.77
CA ALA A 135 -25.55 -54.44 -21.40
C ALA A 135 -26.84 -54.45 -22.25
N ALA A 136 -27.32 -53.29 -22.71
CA ALA A 136 -28.53 -53.16 -23.53
C ALA A 136 -28.32 -53.56 -25.00
N GLU A 137 -27.07 -53.56 -25.48
CA GLU A 137 -26.70 -53.99 -26.82
C GLU A 137 -26.73 -55.53 -26.93
N THR A 138 -27.94 -56.07 -26.98
CA THR A 138 -28.22 -57.52 -27.04
C THR A 138 -27.71 -58.18 -28.31
N LYS A 139 -27.54 -57.42 -29.39
CA LYS A 139 -27.05 -57.85 -30.70
C LYS A 139 -25.78 -57.11 -31.07
N ILE A 140 -24.82 -57.82 -31.65
CA ILE A 140 -23.52 -57.31 -32.05
C ILE A 140 -23.20 -57.77 -33.47
N ASP A 141 -22.70 -56.84 -34.28
CA ASP A 141 -22.21 -57.11 -35.62
C ASP A 141 -20.69 -57.28 -35.61
N VAL A 142 -20.24 -58.42 -36.11
CA VAL A 142 -18.83 -58.78 -36.22
C VAL A 142 -18.47 -59.02 -37.67
N ASN A 143 -17.48 -58.29 -38.18
CA ASN A 143 -16.90 -58.48 -39.50
C ASN A 143 -15.72 -59.45 -39.40
N VAL A 144 -15.84 -60.64 -39.98
CA VAL A 144 -14.80 -61.67 -39.99
C VAL A 144 -14.33 -61.89 -41.41
N GLY A 145 -13.07 -61.54 -41.69
CA GLY A 145 -12.45 -61.71 -43.02
C GLY A 145 -13.20 -60.97 -44.15
N GLY A 146 -13.97 -59.93 -43.84
CA GLY A 146 -14.80 -59.18 -44.79
C GLY A 146 -16.28 -59.57 -44.80
N THR A 147 -16.67 -60.66 -44.13
CA THR A 147 -18.08 -61.10 -44.02
C THR A 147 -18.68 -60.66 -42.68
N VAL A 148 -19.88 -60.09 -42.72
CA VAL A 148 -20.55 -59.56 -41.52
C VAL A 148 -21.50 -60.60 -40.93
N PHE A 149 -21.36 -60.84 -39.63
CA PHE A 149 -22.22 -61.71 -38.83
C PHE A 149 -22.94 -60.90 -37.77
N GLU A 150 -24.28 -60.88 -37.83
CA GLU A 150 -25.13 -60.39 -36.74
C GLU A 150 -25.38 -61.54 -35.76
N THR A 151 -25.10 -61.33 -34.48
CA THR A 151 -25.35 -62.34 -33.45
C THR A 151 -25.69 -61.70 -32.10
N ALA A 152 -26.26 -62.48 -31.18
CA ALA A 152 -26.47 -61.99 -29.82
C ALA A 152 -25.13 -61.91 -29.08
N ARG A 153 -24.93 -60.84 -28.30
CA ARG A 153 -23.72 -60.65 -27.48
C ARG A 153 -23.53 -61.81 -26.50
N GLY A 154 -24.61 -62.31 -25.91
CA GLY A 154 -24.61 -63.48 -25.02
C GLY A 154 -24.09 -64.76 -25.68
N THR A 155 -24.27 -64.94 -26.99
CA THR A 155 -23.75 -66.10 -27.74
C THR A 155 -22.22 -66.10 -27.78
N LEU A 156 -21.59 -64.94 -27.97
CA LEU A 156 -20.13 -64.82 -27.98
C LEU A 156 -19.53 -64.89 -26.57
N MET A 157 -20.32 -64.59 -25.54
CA MET A 157 -19.94 -64.69 -24.12
C MET A 157 -20.21 -66.07 -23.51
N GLN A 158 -20.75 -67.03 -24.28
CA GLN A 158 -21.13 -68.36 -23.76
C GLN A 158 -19.92 -69.10 -23.17
N GLN A 159 -18.73 -68.92 -23.74
CA GLN A 159 -17.49 -69.53 -23.27
C GLN A 159 -16.62 -68.47 -22.56
N GLN A 160 -16.61 -68.51 -21.23
CA GLN A 160 -15.85 -67.56 -20.40
C GLN A 160 -14.34 -67.70 -20.60
N GLY A 161 -13.61 -66.58 -20.58
CA GLY A 161 -12.14 -66.56 -20.71
C GLY A 161 -11.61 -66.74 -22.14
N THR A 162 -12.49 -66.77 -23.14
CA THR A 162 -12.10 -66.83 -24.55
C THR A 162 -11.91 -65.45 -25.15
N LEU A 163 -11.17 -65.36 -26.26
CA LEU A 163 -10.99 -64.11 -27.01
C LEU A 163 -12.35 -63.50 -27.40
N LEU A 164 -13.33 -64.34 -27.78
CA LEU A 164 -14.66 -63.88 -28.19
C LEU A 164 -15.45 -63.26 -27.02
N GLU A 165 -15.34 -63.82 -25.81
CA GLU A 165 -15.92 -63.23 -24.60
C GLU A 165 -15.23 -61.91 -24.24
N GLY A 166 -13.91 -61.82 -24.38
CA GLY A 166 -13.17 -60.58 -24.14
C GLY A 166 -13.52 -59.46 -25.13
N LEU A 167 -13.73 -59.79 -26.41
CA LEU A 167 -14.17 -58.85 -27.45
C LEU A 167 -15.64 -58.45 -27.27
N ALA A 168 -16.52 -59.41 -26.97
CA ALA A 168 -17.95 -59.17 -26.77
C ALA A 168 -18.29 -58.57 -25.41
N SER A 169 -17.38 -58.54 -24.43
CA SER A 169 -17.55 -57.83 -23.15
C SER A 169 -16.91 -56.44 -23.14
N GLY A 170 -16.25 -56.05 -24.23
CA GLY A 170 -15.52 -54.77 -24.31
C GLY A 170 -14.30 -54.68 -23.39
N ARG A 171 -13.88 -55.78 -22.74
CA ARG A 171 -12.66 -55.84 -21.91
C ARG A 171 -11.39 -55.82 -22.77
N ILE A 172 -11.47 -56.36 -23.99
CA ILE A 172 -10.38 -56.34 -24.98
C ILE A 172 -10.70 -55.29 -26.03
N GLU A 173 -9.77 -54.35 -26.24
CA GLU A 173 -9.89 -53.35 -27.29
C GLU A 173 -9.79 -54.03 -28.67
N ALA A 174 -10.88 -53.95 -29.43
CA ALA A 174 -11.00 -54.62 -30.73
C ALA A 174 -10.76 -53.64 -31.89
N GLN A 175 -10.11 -54.12 -32.95
CA GLN A 175 -10.09 -53.37 -34.21
C GLN A 175 -11.51 -53.26 -34.76
N ARG A 176 -11.85 -52.12 -35.35
CA ARG A 176 -13.16 -51.86 -35.94
C ARG A 176 -13.03 -51.56 -37.43
N ASP A 177 -14.00 -52.01 -38.22
CA ASP A 177 -14.05 -51.71 -39.64
C ASP A 177 -14.54 -50.28 -39.92
N ARG A 178 -14.63 -49.90 -41.21
CA ARG A 178 -15.12 -48.56 -41.63
C ARG A 178 -16.54 -48.23 -41.18
N GLN A 179 -17.33 -49.24 -40.81
CA GLN A 179 -18.69 -49.11 -40.31
C GLN A 179 -18.77 -49.23 -38.78
N GLY A 180 -17.63 -49.33 -38.09
CA GLY A 180 -17.56 -49.40 -36.63
C GLY A 180 -17.83 -50.78 -36.02
N ARG A 181 -17.91 -51.84 -36.84
CA ARG A 181 -18.15 -53.23 -36.39
C ARG A 181 -16.84 -53.88 -35.94
N ILE A 182 -16.90 -54.83 -35.00
CA ILE A 182 -15.69 -55.56 -34.55
C ILE A 182 -15.10 -56.30 -35.75
N PHE A 183 -13.82 -56.08 -36.03
CA PHE A 183 -13.11 -56.75 -37.12
C PHE A 183 -12.24 -57.88 -36.59
N ILE A 184 -12.39 -59.06 -37.19
CA ILE A 184 -11.57 -60.24 -36.92
C ILE A 184 -10.94 -60.67 -38.23
N ASP A 185 -9.61 -60.64 -38.28
CA ASP A 185 -8.84 -61.05 -39.44
C ASP A 185 -8.71 -62.59 -39.51
N ARG A 186 -9.84 -63.28 -39.74
CA ARG A 186 -9.95 -64.74 -39.83
C ARG A 186 -10.92 -65.15 -40.93
N ASP A 187 -10.84 -66.41 -41.31
CA ASP A 187 -11.71 -67.02 -42.30
C ASP A 187 -13.18 -67.03 -41.85
N ALA A 188 -14.07 -66.53 -42.71
CA ALA A 188 -15.49 -66.38 -42.41
C ALA A 188 -16.23 -67.72 -42.33
N ASP A 189 -15.82 -68.72 -43.14
CA ASP A 189 -16.49 -70.02 -43.17
C ASP A 189 -16.22 -70.81 -41.89
N SER A 190 -14.98 -70.78 -41.41
CA SER A 190 -14.58 -71.33 -40.11
C SER A 190 -15.34 -70.67 -38.96
N PHE A 191 -15.49 -69.34 -39.00
CA PHE A 191 -16.23 -68.60 -37.98
C PHE A 191 -17.74 -68.91 -38.00
N ARG A 192 -18.33 -69.19 -39.15
CA ARG A 192 -19.75 -69.58 -39.26
C ARG A 192 -20.03 -70.88 -38.51
N HIS A 193 -19.15 -71.88 -38.63
CA HIS A 193 -19.28 -73.14 -37.91
C HIS A 193 -19.11 -72.93 -36.40
N LEU A 194 -18.11 -72.14 -36.00
CA LEU A 194 -17.89 -71.78 -34.60
C LEU A 194 -19.11 -71.05 -34.01
N LEU A 195 -19.68 -70.10 -34.75
CA LEU A 195 -20.87 -69.37 -34.32
C LEU A 195 -22.10 -70.28 -34.26
N GLY A 196 -22.23 -71.24 -35.17
CA GLY A 196 -23.25 -72.29 -35.14
C GLY A 196 -23.15 -73.13 -33.87
N PHE A 197 -21.95 -73.58 -33.52
CA PHE A 197 -21.68 -74.31 -32.28
C PHE A 197 -22.01 -73.49 -31.03
N LEU A 198 -21.65 -72.20 -31.00
CA LEU A 198 -21.99 -71.32 -29.88
C LEU A 198 -23.49 -71.04 -29.75
N ARG A 199 -24.25 -71.15 -30.85
CA ARG A 199 -25.71 -70.99 -30.82
C ARG A 199 -26.38 -72.25 -30.30
N ASN A 200 -25.96 -73.42 -30.79
CA ASN A 200 -26.48 -74.73 -30.44
C ASN A 200 -25.30 -75.70 -30.23
N PRO A 201 -24.88 -75.96 -28.99
CA PRO A 201 -23.72 -76.80 -28.68
C PRO A 201 -24.00 -78.32 -28.79
N GLU A 202 -24.96 -78.73 -29.63
CA GLU A 202 -25.30 -80.13 -29.90
C GLU A 202 -24.48 -80.72 -31.06
#